data_AF-A0A434ZSP5-F1
#
_entry.id   AF-A0A434ZSP5-F1
#
_cell.length_a   1.000
_cell.length_b   1.000
_cell.length_c   1.000
_cell.angle_alpha   90.00
_cell.angle_beta   90.00
_cell.angle_gamma   90.00
#
_symmetry.space_group_name_H-M   'P 1'
#
loop_
_entity.id
_entity.type
_entity.pdbx_description
1 polymer ?
#
loop_
_entity_poly.entity_id
_entity_poly.type
_entity_poly.pdbx_seq_one_letter_code
_entity_poly.pdbx_strand_id
1 'polypeptide(L)'
;MTVFQSIILRFLKMSKREARIARDLAAKLKEQEKSVRLRERLPIGGIRLGADVVDEKQVRTGADPGSVFSLQMTWACEKPDREHSWSWGVARDWSASDWEGLILPKLTEWEKLTWGEIDRPSSDSGHKMHHNMDTTEICDEAQSRMVEIERYADVIFRFRLGNKRRLWGHRIVNKFEILWFDPTHQIYPTEPD
;
A
#
# COMPACT_ATOMS: atom_id res chain seq x y z
N MET A 1 17.35 -28.03 1.94
CA MET A 1 16.73 -26.97 1.11
C MET A 1 15.35 -26.70 1.67
N THR A 2 15.17 -25.53 2.28
CA THR A 2 13.88 -25.10 2.83
C THR A 2 12.91 -24.73 1.70
N VAL A 3 11.60 -24.86 1.96
CA VAL A 3 10.52 -24.48 1.03
C VAL A 3 10.70 -23.04 0.51
N PHE A 4 11.34 -22.18 1.31
CA PHE A 4 11.69 -20.79 1.00
C PHE A 4 12.71 -20.64 -0.15
N GLN A 5 13.76 -21.47 -0.18
CA GLN A 5 14.69 -21.51 -1.33
C GLN A 5 13.99 -21.98 -2.60
N SER A 6 13.00 -22.86 -2.49
CA SER A 6 12.27 -23.39 -3.65
C SER A 6 11.34 -22.35 -4.29
N ILE A 7 10.75 -21.44 -3.51
CA ILE A 7 9.89 -20.37 -4.01
C ILE A 7 10.72 -19.29 -4.70
N ILE A 8 11.85 -18.88 -4.10
CA ILE A 8 12.77 -17.89 -4.67
C ILE A 8 13.36 -18.38 -6.00
N LEU A 9 13.76 -19.66 -6.09
CA LEU A 9 14.23 -20.27 -7.34
C LEU A 9 13.15 -20.44 -8.41
N ARG A 10 11.86 -20.57 -8.02
CA ARG A 10 10.75 -20.69 -8.97
C ARG A 10 10.47 -19.36 -9.66
N PHE A 11 10.57 -18.23 -8.96
CA PHE A 11 10.41 -16.91 -9.58
C PHE A 11 11.62 -16.51 -10.44
N LEU A 12 12.85 -16.92 -10.07
CA LEU A 12 14.06 -16.64 -10.86
C LEU A 12 14.10 -17.32 -12.25
N LYS A 13 13.28 -18.35 -12.48
CA LYS A 13 13.24 -19.10 -13.76
C LYS A 13 12.13 -18.67 -14.72
N MET A 14 11.28 -17.73 -14.33
CA MET A 14 10.15 -17.31 -15.15
C MET A 14 10.52 -16.10 -16.00
N SER A 15 10.20 -16.15 -17.29
CA SER A 15 10.29 -14.97 -18.15
C SER A 15 9.35 -13.88 -17.65
N LYS A 16 9.66 -12.61 -17.97
CA LYS A 16 8.85 -11.43 -17.57
C LYS A 16 7.36 -11.59 -17.88
N ARG A 17 7.02 -12.27 -18.99
CA ARG A 17 5.65 -12.57 -19.40
C ARG A 17 4.98 -13.60 -18.51
N GLU A 18 5.71 -14.64 -18.10
CA GLU A 18 5.20 -15.71 -17.25
C GLU A 18 4.96 -15.22 -15.82
N ALA A 19 5.85 -14.38 -15.28
CA ALA A 19 5.67 -13.79 -13.95
C ALA A 19 4.43 -12.86 -13.89
N ARG A 20 4.16 -12.12 -14.98
CA ARG A 20 2.93 -11.32 -15.13
C ARG A 20 1.68 -12.20 -15.18
N ILE A 21 1.68 -13.23 -16.03
CA ILE A 21 0.55 -14.15 -16.17
C ILE A 21 0.25 -14.88 -14.85
N ALA A 22 1.28 -15.31 -14.11
CA ALA A 22 1.10 -15.98 -12.84
C ALA A 22 0.51 -15.06 -11.77
N ARG A 23 0.86 -13.77 -11.76
CA ARG A 23 0.24 -12.76 -10.88
C ARG A 23 -1.22 -12.53 -11.23
N ASP A 24 -1.55 -12.35 -12.51
CA ASP A 24 -2.94 -12.17 -12.98
C ASP A 24 -3.81 -13.40 -12.65
N LEU A 25 -3.24 -14.61 -12.77
CA LEU A 25 -3.90 -15.85 -12.37
C LEU A 25 -4.12 -15.94 -10.86
N ALA A 26 -3.13 -15.57 -10.05
CA ALA A 26 -3.26 -15.58 -8.59
C ALA A 26 -4.32 -14.59 -8.09
N ALA A 27 -4.40 -13.39 -8.69
CA ALA A 27 -5.42 -12.40 -8.39
C ALA A 27 -6.83 -12.93 -8.71
N LYS A 28 -7.02 -13.52 -9.91
CA LYS A 28 -8.29 -14.14 -10.32
C LYS A 28 -8.69 -15.31 -9.43
N LEU A 29 -7.73 -16.13 -9.01
CA LEU A 29 -8.00 -17.27 -8.12
C LEU A 29 -8.50 -16.78 -6.75
N LYS A 30 -7.86 -15.75 -6.19
CA LYS A 30 -8.26 -15.13 -4.90
C LYS A 30 -9.63 -14.47 -4.99
N GLU A 31 -9.98 -13.88 -6.14
CA GLU A 31 -11.32 -13.35 -6.41
C GLU A 31 -12.37 -14.47 -6.53
N GLN A 32 -12.05 -15.55 -7.25
CA GLN A 32 -12.90 -16.73 -7.32
C GLN A 32 -13.13 -17.36 -5.95
N GLU A 33 -12.10 -17.53 -5.13
CA GLU A 33 -12.22 -18.04 -3.75
C GLU A 33 -13.12 -17.16 -2.87
N LYS A 34 -12.98 -15.83 -2.97
CA LYS A 34 -13.89 -14.88 -2.29
C LYS A 34 -15.33 -15.05 -2.77
N SER A 35 -15.54 -15.24 -4.07
CA SER A 35 -16.87 -15.44 -4.66
C SER A 35 -17.51 -16.79 -4.28
N VAL A 36 -16.71 -17.86 -4.17
CA VAL A 36 -17.16 -19.18 -3.73
C VAL A 36 -17.55 -19.15 -2.26
N ARG A 37 -16.73 -18.54 -1.40
CA ARG A 37 -17.08 -18.32 0.02
C ARG A 37 -18.37 -17.52 0.20
N LEU A 38 -18.67 -16.59 -0.72
CA LEU A 38 -19.92 -15.83 -0.71
C LEU A 38 -21.12 -16.70 -1.10
N ARG A 39 -20.94 -17.64 -2.04
CA ARG A 39 -22.01 -18.55 -2.52
C ARG A 39 -22.32 -19.71 -1.58
N GLU A 40 -21.37 -20.14 -0.75
CA GLU A 40 -21.59 -21.22 0.23
C GLU A 40 -22.46 -20.80 1.43
N ARG A 41 -22.88 -19.53 1.53
CA ARG A 41 -23.83 -19.04 2.56
C ARG A 41 -25.30 -19.10 2.11
N LEU A 42 -25.76 -20.24 1.58
CA LEU A 42 -27.19 -20.51 1.45
C LEU A 42 -27.67 -21.31 2.68
N PRO A 43 -28.59 -20.78 3.51
CA PRO A 43 -29.11 -21.53 4.63
C PRO A 43 -30.06 -22.61 4.12
N ILE A 44 -29.66 -23.88 4.29
CA ILE A 44 -30.57 -25.02 4.21
C ILE A 44 -31.53 -24.92 5.39
N GLY A 45 -32.83 -24.95 5.10
CA GLY A 45 -33.90 -24.77 6.07
C GLY A 45 -33.86 -25.77 7.24
N GLY A 46 -34.16 -25.25 8.43
CA GLY A 46 -34.39 -26.02 9.65
C GLY A 46 -35.40 -25.29 10.54
N ILE A 47 -36.35 -26.05 11.06
CA ILE A 47 -37.59 -25.65 11.74
C ILE A 47 -37.33 -24.91 13.07
N ARG A 48 -38.20 -23.94 13.39
CA ARG A 48 -38.22 -23.15 14.64
C ARG A 48 -38.63 -23.99 15.85
N LEU A 49 -37.93 -23.85 16.99
CA LEU A 49 -38.53 -23.84 18.34
C LEU A 49 -37.53 -23.34 19.41
N GLY A 50 -37.89 -22.27 20.15
CA GLY A 50 -37.60 -22.13 21.58
C GLY A 50 -36.30 -21.47 22.09
N ALA A 51 -36.49 -20.33 22.76
CA ALA A 51 -35.80 -19.82 23.97
C ALA A 51 -34.48 -19.01 23.87
N ASP A 52 -34.47 -17.94 24.66
CA ASP A 52 -33.54 -16.82 24.77
C ASP A 52 -32.10 -17.17 25.18
N VAL A 53 -31.11 -16.51 24.57
CA VAL A 53 -30.15 -15.56 25.20
C VAL A 53 -29.54 -14.72 24.07
N VAL A 54 -29.84 -13.42 24.06
CA VAL A 54 -29.17 -12.42 23.21
C VAL A 54 -27.79 -12.14 23.77
N ASP A 55 -26.78 -12.82 23.23
CA ASP A 55 -25.41 -12.30 23.23
C ASP A 55 -25.15 -11.80 21.80
N GLU A 56 -25.38 -10.51 21.59
CA GLU A 56 -25.09 -9.85 20.33
C GLU A 56 -23.57 -9.86 20.13
N LYS A 57 -23.11 -10.93 19.50
CA LYS A 57 -21.80 -11.00 18.89
C LYS A 57 -21.74 -9.88 17.86
N GLN A 58 -21.24 -8.71 18.28
CA GLN A 58 -20.97 -7.59 17.40
C GLN A 58 -20.05 -8.10 16.28
N VAL A 59 -20.68 -8.39 15.15
CA VAL A 59 -19.98 -8.46 13.87
C VAL A 59 -19.35 -7.10 13.74
N ARG A 60 -18.01 -7.03 13.83
CA ARG A 60 -17.25 -5.84 13.47
C ARG A 60 -17.61 -5.52 12.03
N THR A 61 -18.63 -4.69 11.86
CA THR A 61 -18.99 -4.06 10.61
C THR A 61 -17.70 -3.46 10.08
N GLY A 62 -17.29 -3.90 8.89
CA GLY A 62 -16.15 -3.31 8.19
C GLY A 62 -16.30 -1.80 8.24
N ALA A 63 -15.24 -1.12 8.69
CA ALA A 63 -15.26 0.31 8.94
C ALA A 63 -15.92 1.03 7.76
N ASP A 64 -16.93 1.85 8.05
CA ASP A 64 -17.45 2.84 7.11
C ASP A 64 -16.24 3.56 6.47
N PRO A 65 -16.10 3.61 5.14
CA PRO A 65 -15.03 4.38 4.52
C PRO A 65 -14.97 5.83 5.02
N GLY A 66 -16.14 6.42 5.35
CA GLY A 66 -16.23 7.72 6.00
C GLY A 66 -15.50 7.80 7.34
N SER A 67 -15.43 6.69 8.08
CA SER A 67 -14.76 6.58 9.37
C SER A 67 -13.25 6.69 9.28
N VAL A 68 -12.59 6.27 8.18
CA VAL A 68 -11.13 6.38 8.07
C VAL A 68 -10.71 7.80 7.69
N PHE A 69 -11.51 8.47 6.86
CA PHE A 69 -11.24 9.86 6.46
C PHE A 69 -11.35 10.85 7.62
N SER A 70 -12.11 10.53 8.68
CA SER A 70 -12.15 11.33 9.91
C SER A 70 -10.98 11.09 10.87
N LEU A 71 -10.15 10.06 10.63
CA LEU A 71 -9.03 9.76 11.53
C LEU A 71 -7.86 10.71 11.26
N GLN A 72 -7.28 11.23 12.33
CA GLN A 72 -6.02 11.96 12.30
C GLN A 72 -4.91 11.04 11.78
N MET A 73 -4.14 11.52 10.82
CA MET A 73 -3.01 10.80 10.28
C MET A 73 -1.90 10.73 11.34
N THR A 74 -1.32 9.54 11.51
CA THR A 74 -0.07 9.34 12.27
C THR A 74 0.96 8.69 11.36
N TRP A 75 2.25 8.78 11.68
CA TRP A 75 3.29 8.21 10.84
C TRP A 75 4.31 7.41 11.66
N ALA A 76 5.00 6.48 10.99
CA ALA A 76 6.12 5.77 11.59
C ALA A 76 7.24 5.49 10.58
N CYS A 77 8.46 5.40 11.10
CA CYS A 77 9.68 5.18 10.35
C CYS A 77 10.47 3.99 10.94
N GLU A 78 9.82 2.84 11.12
CA GLU A 78 10.41 1.70 11.83
C GLU A 78 11.37 0.88 10.95
N LYS A 79 10.99 0.62 9.70
CA LYS A 79 11.76 -0.21 8.75
C LYS A 79 11.72 0.37 7.33
N PRO A 80 12.18 1.62 7.13
CA PRO A 80 12.32 2.14 5.78
C PRO A 80 13.42 1.38 5.04
N ASP A 81 13.26 1.20 3.73
CA ASP A 81 14.31 0.62 2.91
C ASP A 81 15.29 1.72 2.50
N ARG A 82 16.43 1.72 3.18
CA ARG A 82 17.53 2.67 3.00
C ARG A 82 18.78 2.00 2.42
N GLU A 83 18.64 0.75 1.95
CA GLU A 83 19.79 -0.02 1.48
C GLU A 83 20.02 0.16 -0.03
N HIS A 84 21.29 0.34 -0.38
CA HIS A 84 21.78 0.49 -1.76
C HIS A 84 21.17 1.68 -2.51
N SER A 85 21.20 1.60 -3.84
CA SER A 85 20.72 2.61 -4.77
C SER A 85 19.77 1.98 -5.77
N TRP A 86 18.88 2.82 -6.28
CA TRP A 86 18.06 2.52 -7.44
C TRP A 86 18.89 2.42 -8.72
N SER A 87 18.38 1.75 -9.75
CA SER A 87 19.08 1.60 -11.04
C SER A 87 19.36 2.93 -11.75
N TRP A 88 18.65 4.00 -11.39
CA TRP A 88 18.85 5.35 -11.91
C TRP A 88 19.86 6.19 -11.10
N GLY A 89 20.65 5.55 -10.22
CA GLY A 89 21.81 6.18 -9.57
C GLY A 89 21.49 7.00 -8.32
N VAL A 90 20.27 6.93 -7.80
CA VAL A 90 19.87 7.59 -6.54
C VAL A 90 19.91 6.58 -5.40
N ALA A 91 20.55 6.93 -4.28
CA ALA A 91 20.54 6.12 -3.07
C ALA A 91 19.10 5.98 -2.54
N ARG A 92 18.74 4.78 -2.05
CA ARG A 92 17.47 4.61 -1.32
C ARG A 92 17.53 5.27 0.06
N ASP A 93 18.74 5.42 0.57
CA ASP A 93 19.04 6.18 1.75
C ASP A 93 18.81 7.68 1.53
N TRP A 94 18.05 8.33 2.41
CA TRP A 94 17.92 9.78 2.46
C TRP A 94 18.97 10.39 3.40
N SER A 95 19.44 11.59 3.08
CA SER A 95 20.39 12.29 3.95
C SER A 95 19.72 12.84 5.21
N ALA A 96 20.53 13.21 6.22
CA ALA A 96 20.03 13.95 7.38
C ALA A 96 19.35 15.27 6.96
N SER A 97 19.89 15.93 5.92
CA SER A 97 19.30 17.16 5.38
C SER A 97 17.95 16.93 4.70
N ASP A 98 17.78 15.83 3.98
CA ASP A 98 16.47 15.45 3.42
C ASP A 98 15.45 15.18 4.53
N TRP A 99 15.89 14.49 5.59
CA TRP A 99 15.02 14.17 6.71
C TRP A 99 14.57 15.43 7.45
N GLU A 100 15.52 16.22 7.96
CA GLU A 100 15.26 17.39 8.81
C GLU A 100 14.67 18.57 8.03
N GLY A 101 15.14 18.78 6.80
CA GLY A 101 14.76 19.94 5.99
C GLY A 101 13.51 19.75 5.15
N LEU A 102 13.05 18.51 4.92
CA LEU A 102 11.94 18.24 4.00
C LEU A 102 10.94 17.23 4.53
N ILE A 103 11.39 16.01 4.87
CA ILE A 103 10.48 14.89 5.18
C ILE A 103 9.78 15.14 6.52
N LEU A 104 10.53 15.36 7.60
CA LEU A 104 9.98 15.53 8.94
C LEU A 104 9.08 16.76 9.08
N PRO A 105 9.41 17.95 8.53
CA PRO A 105 8.50 19.10 8.55
C PRO A 105 7.15 18.78 7.90
N LYS A 106 7.15 18.10 6.75
CA LYS A 106 5.90 17.73 6.04
C LYS A 106 5.08 16.69 6.81
N LEU A 107 5.73 15.67 7.38
CA LEU A 107 5.05 14.70 8.23
C LEU A 107 4.40 15.37 9.45
N THR A 108 5.11 16.32 10.08
CA THR A 108 4.61 17.10 11.23
C THR A 108 3.43 18.00 10.86
N GLU A 109 3.41 18.56 9.65
CA GLU A 109 2.25 19.30 9.12
C GLU A 109 1.05 18.37 8.94
N TRP A 110 1.24 17.24 8.26
CA TRP A 110 0.16 16.32 7.95
C TRP A 110 -0.37 15.55 9.17
N GLU A 111 0.45 15.31 10.19
CA GLU A 111 0.02 14.65 11.44
C GLU A 111 -1.05 15.45 12.19
N LYS A 112 -1.16 16.76 11.91
CA LYS A 112 -2.23 17.62 12.45
C LYS A 112 -3.53 17.51 11.67
N LEU A 113 -3.55 16.78 10.55
CA LEU A 113 -4.66 16.66 9.63
C LEU A 113 -5.30 15.27 9.68
N THR A 114 -6.58 15.23 9.34
CA THR A 114 -7.28 13.98 9.04
C THR A 114 -6.93 13.48 7.64
N TRP A 115 -7.13 12.18 7.40
CA TRP A 115 -6.99 11.64 6.04
C TRP A 115 -7.91 12.33 5.02
N GLY A 116 -9.09 12.77 5.44
CA GLY A 116 -10.01 13.54 4.59
C GLY A 116 -9.44 14.88 4.18
N GLU A 117 -8.76 15.57 5.08
CA GLU A 117 -8.08 16.84 4.78
C GLU A 117 -6.84 16.63 3.91
N ILE A 118 -6.09 15.55 4.12
CA ILE A 118 -4.93 15.17 3.29
C ILE A 118 -5.36 14.82 1.85
N ASP A 119 -6.54 14.22 1.66
CA ASP A 119 -7.02 13.81 0.34
C ASP A 119 -7.57 14.98 -0.50
N ARG A 120 -8.02 16.07 0.13
CA ARG A 120 -8.66 17.21 -0.57
C ARG A 120 -7.74 17.94 -1.58
N PRO A 121 -6.48 18.29 -1.25
CA PRO A 121 -5.62 19.06 -2.14
C PRO A 121 -5.39 18.42 -3.51
N SER A 122 -5.48 19.24 -4.54
CA SER A 122 -5.20 18.88 -5.94
C SER A 122 -4.29 19.94 -6.56
N SER A 123 -3.61 19.60 -7.65
CA SER A 123 -2.81 20.55 -8.44
C SER A 123 -3.72 21.57 -9.13
N ASP A 124 -3.10 22.59 -9.72
CA ASP A 124 -3.80 23.53 -10.60
C ASP A 124 -4.42 22.82 -11.83
N SER A 125 -3.84 21.68 -12.23
CA SER A 125 -4.37 20.79 -13.27
C SER A 125 -5.48 19.83 -12.78
N GLY A 126 -5.85 19.89 -11.50
CA GLY A 126 -6.90 19.05 -10.90
C GLY A 126 -6.46 17.64 -10.47
N HIS A 127 -5.16 17.31 -10.56
CA HIS A 127 -4.63 16.02 -10.13
C HIS A 127 -4.40 15.98 -8.61
N LYS A 128 -4.83 14.89 -7.96
CA LYS A 128 -4.66 14.70 -6.52
C LYS A 128 -3.19 14.81 -6.10
N MET A 129 -2.91 15.65 -5.11
CA MET A 129 -1.55 15.82 -4.56
C MET A 129 -1.02 14.56 -3.90
N HIS A 130 -1.90 13.85 -3.20
CA HIS A 130 -1.60 12.65 -2.44
C HIS A 130 -2.62 11.60 -2.80
N HIS A 131 -2.20 10.37 -3.05
CA HIS A 131 -3.12 9.31 -3.41
C HIS A 131 -2.54 7.91 -3.18
N ASN A 132 -3.46 6.95 -3.09
CA ASN A 132 -3.17 5.53 -3.21
C ASN A 132 -2.71 5.22 -4.64
N MET A 133 -1.71 4.36 -4.75
CA MET A 133 -1.15 3.85 -6.00
C MET A 133 -1.20 2.33 -5.96
N ASP A 134 -1.70 1.71 -7.01
CA ASP A 134 -1.57 0.26 -7.17
C ASP A 134 -0.09 -0.08 -7.38
N THR A 135 0.40 -1.07 -6.65
CA THR A 135 1.78 -1.53 -6.78
C THR A 135 2.08 -2.04 -8.19
N THR A 136 1.09 -2.43 -9.00
CA THR A 136 1.33 -2.79 -10.40
C THR A 136 1.68 -1.61 -11.30
N GLU A 137 1.40 -0.37 -10.87
CA GLU A 137 1.62 0.84 -11.65
C GLU A 137 3.02 1.45 -11.45
N ILE A 138 3.72 1.10 -10.36
CA ILE A 138 5.10 1.55 -10.12
C ILE A 138 6.13 0.72 -10.92
N CYS A 139 7.37 1.18 -11.01
CA CYS A 139 8.40 0.50 -11.78
C CYS A 139 8.71 -0.92 -11.26
N ASP A 140 9.10 -1.82 -12.17
CA ASP A 140 9.41 -3.24 -11.87
C ASP A 140 10.47 -3.41 -10.77
N GLU A 141 11.46 -2.51 -10.71
CA GLU A 141 12.50 -2.54 -9.68
C GLU A 141 11.91 -2.32 -8.29
N ALA A 142 11.05 -1.32 -8.13
CA ALA A 142 10.38 -1.05 -6.86
C ALA A 142 9.44 -2.20 -6.47
N GLN A 143 8.67 -2.75 -7.43
CA GLN A 143 7.84 -3.93 -7.18
C GLN A 143 8.66 -5.10 -6.64
N SER A 144 9.78 -5.41 -7.30
CA SER A 144 10.68 -6.51 -6.91
C SER A 144 11.31 -6.25 -5.55
N ARG A 145 11.78 -5.03 -5.31
CA ARG A 145 12.40 -4.64 -4.05
C ARG A 145 11.45 -4.79 -2.87
N MET A 146 10.19 -4.42 -3.02
CA MET A 146 9.15 -4.62 -1.99
C MET A 146 8.98 -6.09 -1.59
N VAL A 147 9.08 -7.01 -2.55
CA VAL A 147 9.01 -8.45 -2.29
C VAL A 147 10.28 -8.91 -1.56
N GLU A 148 11.46 -8.45 -1.99
CA GLU A 148 12.75 -8.80 -1.38
C GLU A 148 12.82 -8.41 0.11
N ILE A 149 12.29 -7.24 0.47
CA ILE A 149 12.27 -6.75 1.86
C ILE A 149 11.02 -7.17 2.65
N GLU A 150 10.21 -8.10 2.11
CA GLU A 150 8.99 -8.63 2.72
C GLU A 150 7.95 -7.57 3.11
N ARG A 151 7.89 -6.46 2.35
CA ARG A 151 6.98 -5.34 2.56
C ARG A 151 5.98 -5.17 1.41
N TYR A 152 5.66 -6.25 0.71
CA TYR A 152 4.68 -6.20 -0.38
C TYR A 152 3.28 -5.81 0.12
N ALA A 153 2.61 -4.94 -0.64
CA ALA A 153 1.20 -4.60 -0.49
C ALA A 153 0.58 -4.41 -1.88
N ASP A 154 -0.70 -4.72 -2.05
CA ASP A 154 -1.42 -4.50 -3.32
C ASP A 154 -1.50 -2.98 -3.64
N VAL A 155 -1.64 -2.15 -2.60
CA VAL A 155 -1.74 -0.69 -2.70
C VAL A 155 -0.74 -0.03 -1.75
N ILE A 156 -0.03 0.95 -2.26
CA ILE A 156 0.85 1.85 -1.48
C ILE A 156 0.33 3.29 -1.57
N PHE A 157 0.77 4.15 -0.67
CA PHE A 157 0.38 5.56 -0.65
C PHE A 157 1.59 6.44 -0.95
N ARG A 158 1.34 7.52 -1.69
CA ARG A 158 2.37 8.48 -2.07
C ARG A 158 2.00 9.89 -1.64
N PHE A 159 2.87 10.47 -0.83
CA PHE A 159 2.86 11.90 -0.56
C PHE A 159 3.71 12.67 -1.58
N ARG A 160 3.24 13.87 -1.93
CA ARG A 160 4.00 14.86 -2.72
C ARG A 160 4.66 15.83 -1.76
N LEU A 161 5.99 15.90 -1.78
CA LEU A 161 6.77 16.81 -0.94
C LEU A 161 7.12 18.12 -1.67
N GLY A 162 6.58 18.33 -2.87
CA GLY A 162 6.90 19.44 -3.77
C GLY A 162 7.73 19.00 -4.98
N ASN A 163 7.51 19.67 -6.12
CA ASN A 163 8.16 19.38 -7.40
C ASN A 163 8.15 17.86 -7.73
N LYS A 164 9.31 17.20 -7.86
CA LYS A 164 9.48 15.77 -8.15
C LYS A 164 9.53 14.87 -6.91
N ARG A 165 9.73 15.43 -5.71
CA ARG A 165 10.03 14.63 -4.52
C ARG A 165 8.79 13.93 -3.99
N ARG A 166 8.87 12.63 -3.71
CA ARG A 166 7.78 11.81 -3.21
C ARG A 166 8.23 11.01 -2.00
N LEU A 167 7.31 10.85 -1.06
CA LEU A 167 7.46 9.93 0.05
C LEU A 167 6.46 8.79 -0.15
N TRP A 168 6.97 7.56 -0.17
CA TRP A 168 6.20 6.35 -0.42
C TRP A 168 6.08 5.55 0.88
N GLY A 169 4.95 4.89 1.06
CA GLY A 169 4.71 4.11 2.26
C GLY A 169 3.40 3.34 2.24
N HIS A 170 3.15 2.59 3.30
CA HIS A 170 1.89 1.88 3.50
C HIS A 170 0.93 2.74 4.29
N ARG A 171 -0.32 2.81 3.85
CA ARG A 171 -1.40 3.40 4.63
C ARG A 171 -2.18 2.30 5.34
N ILE A 172 -2.01 2.21 6.65
CA ILE A 172 -2.64 1.20 7.50
C ILE A 172 -3.61 1.92 8.45
N VAL A 173 -4.90 1.92 8.10
CA VAL A 173 -5.94 2.66 8.82
C VAL A 173 -5.58 4.15 8.90
N ASN A 174 -5.15 4.64 10.07
CA ASN A 174 -4.74 6.02 10.28
C ASN A 174 -3.22 6.24 10.19
N LYS A 175 -2.42 5.17 10.18
CA LYS A 175 -0.96 5.20 10.21
C LYS A 175 -0.37 5.17 8.80
N PHE A 176 0.60 6.05 8.53
CA PHE A 176 1.46 6.01 7.36
C PHE A 176 2.83 5.42 7.75
N GLU A 177 3.15 4.23 7.26
CA GLU A 177 4.44 3.60 7.46
C GLU A 177 5.36 3.90 6.29
N ILE A 178 6.44 4.63 6.55
CA ILE A 178 7.38 5.08 5.51
C ILE A 178 8.12 3.86 4.93
N LEU A 179 8.20 3.81 3.61
CA LEU A 179 8.90 2.78 2.86
C LEU A 179 10.13 3.35 2.13
N TRP A 180 9.92 4.36 1.26
CA TRP A 180 10.98 4.97 0.46
C TRP A 180 10.83 6.47 0.34
N PHE A 181 11.96 7.15 0.14
CA PHE A 181 12.00 8.52 -0.37
C PHE A 181 12.47 8.49 -1.83
N ASP A 182 11.72 9.14 -2.73
CA ASP A 182 12.05 9.27 -4.15
C ASP A 182 12.24 10.75 -4.50
N PRO A 183 13.49 11.25 -4.58
CA PRO A 183 13.76 12.64 -4.88
C PRO A 183 13.53 13.01 -6.35
N THR A 184 13.46 12.03 -7.26
CA THR A 184 13.51 12.24 -8.71
C THR A 184 12.25 11.84 -9.47
N HIS A 185 11.24 11.29 -8.78
CA HIS A 185 9.98 10.80 -9.36
C HIS A 185 10.15 9.63 -10.33
N GLN A 186 11.07 8.71 -10.02
CA GLN A 186 11.42 7.60 -10.91
C GLN A 186 10.78 6.26 -10.49
N ILE A 187 10.20 6.19 -9.28
CA ILE A 187 9.39 5.02 -8.89
C ILE A 187 8.10 4.96 -9.72
N TYR A 188 7.52 6.10 -10.06
CA TYR A 188 6.38 6.22 -10.95
C TYR A 188 6.56 7.45 -11.86
N PRO A 189 7.29 7.30 -12.98
CA PRO A 189 7.53 8.42 -13.88
C PRO A 189 6.24 8.75 -14.64
N THR A 190 5.80 10.00 -14.51
CA THR A 190 4.76 10.60 -15.37
C THR A 190 5.35 11.76 -16.14
N GLU A 191 4.66 12.19 -17.19
CA GLU A 191 4.93 13.48 -17.83
C GLU A 191 5.02 14.59 -16.76
N PRO A 192 5.92 15.58 -16.94
CA PRO A 192 5.99 16.72 -16.04
C PRO A 192 4.66 17.48 -16.05
N ASP A 193 4.18 17.88 -14.87
CA ASP A 193 3.09 18.88 -14.73
C ASP A 193 3.52 20.23 -15.31
#